data_AF-A0A0G1TLS5-F1
#
_entry.id   AF-A0A0G1TLS5-F1
#
_cell.length_a   1.000
_cell.length_b   1.000
_cell.length_c   1.000
_cell.angle_alpha   90.00
_cell.angle_beta   90.00
_cell.angle_gamma   90.00
#
_symmetry.space_group_name_H-M   'P 1'
#
loop_
_entity.id
_entity.type
_entity.pdbx_description
1 polymer ?
#
loop_
_entity_poly.entity_id
_entity_poly.type
_entity_poly.pdbx_seq_one_letter_code
_entity_poly.pdbx_strand_id
1 'polypeptide(L)'
;MVVTDRFKIKAIEIAKNYNIPVIAKDFETECGIWQKCKSNKKKRLKYRDCAIKFHDGILKEILNYEKKLSLKFNLAVLSYHRWIHGKLMRHFKLKTINQHAGDLQVINPGNSWARAYRGINPVLLALKKGEKKTRTSTFLVNSGHDTGEILCQGPWVKYRGVHPVTKKSALNHEMIQKKESDWPSLKFALLGIARGYFSVSINNKYPDGCKKVFFKNMPLPYSGIDIEKYHE
;
A
#
# COMPACT_ATOMS: atom_id res chain seq x y z
N MET A 1 5.66 0.99 16.54
CA MET A 1 4.29 0.61 16.95
C MET A 1 3.64 -0.18 15.82
N VAL A 2 2.82 -1.17 16.15
CA VAL A 2 1.98 -1.92 15.21
C VAL A 2 0.51 -1.59 15.49
N VAL A 3 -0.28 -1.41 14.43
CA VAL A 3 -1.73 -1.20 14.52
C VAL A 3 -2.42 -2.26 13.67
N THR A 4 -3.49 -2.86 14.19
CA THR A 4 -4.20 -3.93 13.47
C THR A 4 -5.71 -3.88 13.71
N ASP A 5 -6.47 -4.32 12.69
CA ASP A 5 -7.92 -4.50 12.74
C ASP A 5 -8.36 -5.87 13.26
N ARG A 6 -7.45 -6.63 13.90
CA ARG A 6 -7.73 -7.98 14.41
C ARG A 6 -6.99 -8.23 15.71
N PHE A 7 -7.57 -9.03 16.59
CA PHE A 7 -6.95 -9.39 17.87
C PHE A 7 -5.95 -10.56 17.80
N LYS A 8 -6.02 -11.39 16.76
CA LYS A 8 -5.24 -12.64 16.66
C LYS A 8 -4.56 -12.75 15.30
N ILE A 9 -3.36 -12.20 15.21
CA ILE A 9 -2.49 -12.33 14.03
C ILE A 9 -1.02 -12.46 14.46
N LYS A 10 -0.22 -13.15 13.64
CA LYS A 10 1.22 -13.35 13.88
C LYS A 10 2.00 -12.05 14.08
N ALA A 11 1.56 -10.96 13.45
CA ALA A 11 2.21 -9.65 13.62
C ALA A 11 2.15 -9.13 15.06
N ILE A 12 1.11 -9.47 15.83
CA ILE A 12 1.00 -9.10 17.26
C ILE A 12 2.04 -9.87 18.07
N GLU A 13 2.18 -11.17 17.81
CA GLU A 13 3.18 -12.02 18.48
C GLU A 13 4.60 -11.52 18.20
N ILE A 14 4.90 -11.22 16.93
CA ILE A 14 6.18 -10.63 16.54
C ILE A 14 6.38 -9.30 17.28
N ALA A 15 5.40 -8.39 17.26
CA ALA A 15 5.53 -7.11 17.93
C ALA A 15 5.83 -7.26 19.44
N LYS A 16 5.16 -8.19 20.12
CA LYS A 16 5.42 -8.51 21.53
C LYS A 16 6.85 -9.02 21.76
N ASN A 17 7.33 -9.92 20.92
CA ASN A 17 8.69 -10.47 21.03
C ASN A 17 9.79 -9.40 20.90
N TYR A 18 9.50 -8.28 20.24
CA TYR A 18 10.41 -7.15 20.07
C TYR A 18 10.05 -5.94 20.94
N ASN A 19 9.16 -6.09 21.93
CA ASN A 19 8.68 -4.99 22.79
C ASN A 19 8.10 -3.79 22.00
N ILE A 20 7.51 -4.06 20.84
CA ILE A 20 6.87 -3.05 19.99
C ILE A 20 5.42 -2.87 20.46
N PRO A 21 4.97 -1.64 20.78
CA PRO A 21 3.59 -1.36 21.17
C PRO A 21 2.58 -1.78 20.11
N VAL A 22 1.45 -2.32 20.54
CA VAL A 22 0.35 -2.77 19.68
C VAL A 22 -0.95 -2.05 20.03
N ILE A 23 -1.61 -1.49 19.01
CA ILE A 23 -3.03 -1.11 19.07
C ILE A 23 -3.80 -2.15 18.26
N ALA A 24 -4.66 -2.93 18.91
CA ALA A 24 -5.51 -3.92 18.25
C ALA A 24 -6.98 -3.60 18.52
N LYS A 25 -7.78 -3.53 17.46
CA LYS A 25 -9.23 -3.35 17.49
C LYS A 25 -9.87 -4.22 16.43
N ASP A 26 -11.12 -4.61 16.59
CA ASP A 26 -11.81 -5.41 15.58
C ASP A 26 -12.65 -4.53 14.66
N PHE A 27 -12.13 -4.28 13.45
CA PHE A 27 -12.83 -3.45 12.47
C PHE A 27 -14.12 -4.08 11.96
N GLU A 28 -14.17 -5.40 11.76
CA GLU A 28 -15.38 -6.03 11.22
C GLU A 28 -16.50 -6.01 12.24
N THR A 29 -16.18 -6.21 13.53
CA THR A 29 -17.15 -6.08 14.62
C THR A 29 -17.68 -4.64 14.71
N GLU A 30 -16.83 -3.62 14.59
CA GLU A 30 -17.25 -2.22 14.72
C GLU A 30 -17.93 -1.64 13.46
N CYS A 31 -17.46 -2.00 12.26
CA CYS A 31 -17.85 -1.37 11.00
C CYS A 31 -18.66 -2.29 10.08
N GLY A 32 -18.59 -3.61 10.27
CA GLY A 32 -19.16 -4.61 9.37
C GLY A 32 -18.27 -4.93 8.16
N ILE A 33 -18.84 -5.65 7.20
CA ILE A 33 -18.14 -6.13 6.00
C ILE A 33 -18.59 -5.32 4.78
N TRP A 34 -17.66 -4.63 4.12
CA TRP A 34 -17.94 -3.79 2.94
C TRP A 34 -18.76 -4.51 1.85
N GLN A 35 -18.45 -5.78 1.57
CA GLN A 35 -19.15 -6.56 0.53
C GLN A 35 -20.65 -6.72 0.82
N LYS A 36 -21.06 -6.75 2.10
CA LYS A 36 -22.47 -6.81 2.52
C LYS A 36 -23.17 -5.45 2.45
N CYS A 37 -22.40 -4.36 2.34
CA CYS A 37 -22.92 -2.99 2.34
C CYS A 37 -22.90 -2.34 0.95
N LYS A 38 -22.00 -2.75 0.04
CA LYS A 38 -21.69 -2.02 -1.21
C LYS A 38 -22.87 -1.77 -2.15
N SER A 39 -23.90 -2.63 -2.15
CA SER A 39 -25.07 -2.52 -3.02
C SER A 39 -26.14 -1.54 -2.51
N ASN A 40 -26.11 -1.17 -1.22
CA ASN A 40 -27.13 -0.31 -0.61
C ASN A 40 -26.53 1.02 -0.15
N LYS A 41 -27.04 2.14 -0.68
CA LYS A 41 -26.53 3.49 -0.39
C LYS A 41 -26.51 3.81 1.11
N LYS A 42 -27.59 3.53 1.85
CA LYS A 42 -27.69 3.79 3.30
C LYS A 42 -26.68 2.95 4.09
N LYS A 43 -26.54 1.66 3.74
CA LYS A 43 -25.54 0.78 4.36
C LYS A 43 -24.10 1.21 4.06
N ARG A 44 -23.81 1.68 2.83
CA ARG A 44 -22.50 2.24 2.47
C ARG A 44 -22.14 3.47 3.29
N LEU A 45 -23.08 4.41 3.45
CA LEU A 45 -22.85 5.62 4.25
C LEU A 45 -22.60 5.26 5.71
N LYS A 46 -23.44 4.40 6.31
CA LYS A 46 -23.24 3.92 7.68
C LYS A 46 -21.89 3.23 7.87
N TYR A 47 -21.50 2.33 6.95
CA TYR A 47 -20.18 1.68 6.98
C TYR A 47 -19.06 2.71 6.96
N ARG A 48 -19.14 3.73 6.08
CA ARG A 48 -18.14 4.78 5.96
C ARG A 48 -18.05 5.62 7.23
N ASP A 49 -19.17 5.97 7.84
CA ASP A 49 -19.20 6.74 9.09
C ASP A 49 -18.57 5.94 10.25
N CYS A 50 -18.87 4.65 10.36
CA CYS A 50 -18.21 3.76 11.32
C CYS A 50 -16.70 3.68 11.04
N ALA A 51 -16.30 3.49 9.78
CA ALA A 51 -14.89 3.40 9.41
C ALA A 51 -14.12 4.71 9.68
N ILE A 52 -14.76 5.88 9.53
CA ILE A 52 -14.17 7.16 9.93
C ILE A 52 -13.95 7.19 11.45
N LYS A 53 -14.98 6.86 12.24
CA LYS A 53 -14.88 6.85 13.71
C LYS A 53 -13.81 5.88 14.20
N PHE A 54 -13.74 4.69 13.61
CA PHE A 54 -12.73 3.67 13.91
C PHE A 54 -11.31 4.21 13.71
N HIS A 55 -11.01 4.75 12.52
CA HIS A 55 -9.67 5.26 12.21
C HIS A 55 -9.34 6.53 13.02
N ASP A 56 -10.31 7.40 13.28
CA ASP A 56 -10.11 8.57 14.16
C ASP A 56 -9.82 8.15 15.61
N GLY A 57 -10.45 7.07 16.08
CA GLY A 57 -10.16 6.46 17.37
C GLY A 57 -8.75 5.90 17.44
N ILE A 58 -8.29 5.20 16.40
CA ILE A 58 -6.89 4.75 16.28
C ILE A 58 -5.94 5.95 16.32
N LEU A 59 -6.22 7.02 15.56
CA LEU A 59 -5.38 8.22 15.57
C LEU A 59 -5.28 8.80 16.98
N LYS A 60 -6.38 8.85 17.75
CA LYS A 60 -6.35 9.35 19.14
C LYS A 60 -5.36 8.58 20.00
N GLU A 61 -5.32 7.25 19.87
CA GLU A 61 -4.37 6.41 20.61
C GLU A 61 -2.93 6.59 20.14
N ILE A 62 -2.71 6.72 18.83
CA ILE A 62 -1.39 7.07 18.26
C ILE A 62 -0.90 8.40 18.85
N LEU A 63 -1.72 9.45 18.80
CA LEU A 63 -1.36 10.78 19.32
C LEU A 63 -1.08 10.76 20.83
N ASN A 64 -1.85 9.99 21.60
CA ASN A 64 -1.59 9.81 23.03
C ASN A 64 -0.23 9.14 23.27
N TYR A 65 0.14 8.18 22.42
CA TYR A 65 1.42 7.50 22.51
C TYR A 65 2.59 8.41 22.09
N GLU A 66 2.43 9.16 21.00
CA GLU A 66 3.37 10.21 20.58
C GLU A 66 3.62 11.22 21.70
N LYS A 67 2.56 11.68 22.38
CA LYS A 67 2.66 12.58 23.52
C LYS A 67 3.45 11.96 24.67
N LYS A 68 3.20 10.68 24.99
CA LYS A 68 3.94 9.97 26.06
C LYS A 68 5.42 9.83 25.76
N LEU A 69 5.80 9.66 24.49
CA LEU A 69 7.19 9.53 24.07
C LEU A 69 7.87 10.87 23.77
N SER A 70 7.12 11.98 23.73
CA SER A 70 7.61 13.27 23.20
C SER A 70 8.20 13.14 21.78
N LEU A 71 7.66 12.24 20.97
CA LEU A 71 8.12 11.93 19.61
C LEU A 71 6.92 11.77 18.68
N LYS A 72 7.08 12.12 17.40
CA LYS A 72 6.06 11.93 16.35
C LYS A 72 6.47 10.82 15.41
N PHE A 73 5.51 10.02 14.96
CA PHE A 73 5.74 9.05 13.90
C PHE A 73 5.86 9.77 12.55
N ASN A 74 7.00 9.58 11.87
CA ASN A 74 7.27 10.24 10.60
C ASN A 74 6.70 9.50 9.39
N LEU A 75 6.34 8.23 9.54
CA LEU A 75 5.91 7.35 8.46
C LEU A 75 4.92 6.29 8.98
N ALA A 76 3.86 6.04 8.22
CA ALA A 76 3.00 4.88 8.33
C ALA A 76 3.27 3.93 7.16
N VAL A 77 3.43 2.64 7.44
CA VAL A 77 3.63 1.59 6.43
C VAL A 77 2.41 0.69 6.46
N LEU A 78 1.68 0.59 5.35
CA LEU A 78 0.49 -0.24 5.28
C LEU A 78 0.85 -1.66 4.90
N SER A 79 0.43 -2.58 5.75
CA SER A 79 0.20 -3.99 5.42
C SER A 79 -1.26 -4.30 5.79
N TYR A 80 -2.17 -3.59 5.14
CA TYR A 80 -3.56 -3.43 5.58
C TYR A 80 -4.55 -3.58 4.42
N HIS A 81 -5.65 -4.31 4.66
CA HIS A 81 -6.64 -4.64 3.63
C HIS A 81 -7.89 -3.77 3.66
N ARG A 82 -7.92 -2.69 4.46
CA ARG A 82 -9.05 -1.75 4.52
C ARG A 82 -8.64 -0.38 4.01
N TRP A 83 -9.65 0.36 3.56
CA TRP A 83 -9.48 1.76 3.22
C TRP A 83 -9.36 2.58 4.51
N ILE A 84 -8.34 3.42 4.57
CA ILE A 84 -8.13 4.32 5.71
C ILE A 84 -8.94 5.60 5.46
N HIS A 85 -9.65 6.04 6.49
CA HIS A 85 -10.53 7.20 6.42
C HIS A 85 -10.19 8.24 7.48
N GLY A 86 -10.87 9.38 7.41
CA GLY A 86 -10.90 10.36 8.50
C GLY A 86 -9.60 11.14 8.69
N LYS A 87 -9.37 11.53 9.95
CA LYS A 87 -8.22 12.29 10.42
C LYS A 87 -6.93 11.49 10.33
N LEU A 88 -6.99 10.16 10.48
CA LEU A 88 -5.79 9.31 10.40
C LEU A 88 -5.08 9.46 9.05
N MET A 89 -5.83 9.37 7.95
CA MET A 89 -5.29 9.60 6.59
C MET A 89 -4.73 11.02 6.42
N ARG A 90 -5.36 12.03 7.04
CA ARG A 90 -4.88 13.42 6.97
C ARG A 90 -3.59 13.62 7.76
N HIS A 91 -3.49 13.01 8.94
CA HIS A 91 -2.33 13.10 9.81
C HIS A 91 -1.07 12.52 9.13
N PHE A 92 -1.21 11.37 8.47
CA PHE A 92 -0.13 10.74 7.69
C PHE A 92 -0.17 11.07 6.19
N LYS A 93 -0.78 12.20 5.80
CA LYS A 93 -0.81 12.63 4.39
C LYS A 93 0.62 12.84 3.88
N LEU A 94 0.95 12.22 2.75
CA LEU A 94 2.31 12.15 2.17
C LEU A 94 3.36 11.47 3.09
N LYS A 95 2.90 10.77 4.12
CA LYS A 95 3.72 10.04 5.09
C LYS A 95 3.18 8.61 5.27
N THR A 96 2.49 8.10 4.26
CA THR A 96 1.95 6.74 4.27
C THR A 96 2.43 6.05 3.00
N ILE A 97 3.03 4.87 3.12
CA ILE A 97 3.37 4.03 1.98
C ILE A 97 2.61 2.71 2.03
N ASN A 98 2.41 2.10 0.87
CA ASN A 98 1.88 0.75 0.73
C ASN A 98 2.65 0.01 -0.36
N GLN A 99 2.60 -1.33 -0.30
CA GLN A 99 3.04 -2.20 -1.38
C GLN A 99 1.82 -2.77 -2.09
N HIS A 100 1.91 -2.89 -3.41
CA HIS A 100 0.87 -3.51 -4.21
C HIS A 100 1.47 -4.52 -5.17
N ALA A 101 0.97 -5.76 -5.15
CA ALA A 101 1.50 -6.90 -5.91
C ALA A 101 1.17 -6.85 -7.42
N GLY A 102 1.16 -5.66 -8.02
CA GLY A 102 1.02 -5.45 -9.45
C GLY A 102 1.85 -4.26 -9.91
N ASP A 103 2.26 -4.28 -11.18
CA ASP A 103 3.01 -3.19 -11.79
C ASP A 103 2.09 -1.98 -12.05
N LEU A 104 2.06 -1.06 -11.09
CA LEU A 104 1.19 0.11 -11.11
C LEU A 104 1.57 1.14 -12.19
N GLN A 105 2.70 0.98 -12.88
CA GLN A 105 3.02 1.83 -14.03
C GLN A 105 2.13 1.51 -15.25
N VAL A 106 1.58 0.30 -15.32
CA VAL A 106 0.85 -0.16 -16.51
C VAL A 106 -0.53 0.49 -16.51
N ILE A 107 -0.83 1.24 -17.57
CA ILE A 107 -2.10 1.96 -17.76
C ILE A 107 -3.02 1.17 -18.69
N ASN A 108 -4.34 1.25 -18.46
CA ASN A 108 -5.31 0.69 -19.39
C ASN A 108 -5.27 1.42 -20.75
N PRO A 109 -5.24 0.70 -21.89
CA PRO A 109 -5.40 1.30 -23.21
C PRO A 109 -6.73 2.05 -23.32
N GLY A 110 -6.78 3.15 -24.09
CA GLY A 110 -8.05 3.84 -24.41
C GLY A 110 -8.43 5.04 -23.52
N ASN A 111 -7.46 5.65 -22.84
CA ASN A 111 -7.54 6.99 -22.24
C ASN A 111 -8.32 7.14 -20.92
N SER A 112 -7.72 6.72 -19.81
CA SER A 112 -8.16 7.14 -18.47
C SER A 112 -7.03 7.34 -17.45
N TRP A 113 -5.76 7.27 -17.86
CA TRP A 113 -4.59 7.17 -16.96
C TRP A 113 -4.80 6.18 -15.79
N ALA A 114 -5.73 5.25 -15.95
CA ALA A 114 -6.13 4.33 -14.92
C ALA A 114 -5.21 3.11 -14.97
N ARG A 115 -4.56 2.85 -13.85
CA ARG A 115 -3.65 1.71 -13.68
C ARG A 115 -4.39 0.39 -13.91
N ALA A 116 -3.83 -0.45 -14.76
CA ALA A 116 -4.42 -1.70 -15.22
C ALA A 116 -4.51 -2.76 -14.11
N TYR A 117 -3.50 -2.81 -13.25
CA TYR A 117 -3.32 -3.88 -12.27
C TYR A 117 -3.57 -3.43 -10.83
N ARG A 118 -4.56 -2.58 -10.58
CA ARG A 118 -4.96 -2.13 -9.21
C ARG A 118 -5.99 -3.05 -8.55
N GLY A 119 -6.12 -2.97 -7.22
CA GLY A 119 -7.16 -3.65 -6.46
C GLY A 119 -6.93 -5.14 -6.19
N ILE A 120 -8.00 -5.94 -6.16
CA ILE A 120 -7.93 -7.31 -5.64
C ILE A 120 -7.35 -8.26 -6.69
N ASN A 121 -6.41 -9.12 -6.27
CA ASN A 121 -5.74 -10.15 -7.09
C ASN A 121 -5.02 -9.60 -8.34
N PRO A 122 -4.13 -8.60 -8.20
CA PRO A 122 -3.44 -7.97 -9.33
C PRO A 122 -2.56 -8.95 -10.11
N VAL A 123 -1.91 -9.89 -9.42
CA VAL A 123 -1.10 -10.96 -10.05
C VAL A 123 -1.96 -11.83 -10.97
N LEU A 124 -3.10 -12.32 -10.48
CA LEU A 124 -4.00 -13.14 -11.31
C LEU A 124 -4.48 -12.37 -12.54
N LEU A 125 -4.80 -11.08 -12.38
CA LEU A 125 -5.24 -10.23 -13.48
C LEU A 125 -4.13 -10.07 -14.53
N ALA A 126 -2.89 -9.77 -14.12
CA ALA A 126 -1.74 -9.65 -15.01
C ALA A 126 -1.49 -10.96 -15.78
N LEU A 127 -1.39 -12.08 -15.07
CA LEU A 127 -1.14 -13.38 -15.68
C LEU A 127 -2.26 -13.82 -16.64
N LYS A 128 -3.53 -13.52 -16.33
CA LYS A 128 -4.65 -13.77 -17.24
C LYS A 128 -4.62 -12.93 -18.50
N LYS A 129 -4.02 -11.73 -18.46
CA LYS A 129 -3.77 -10.89 -19.64
C LYS A 129 -2.57 -11.35 -20.47
N GLY A 130 -1.90 -12.44 -20.07
CA GLY A 130 -0.78 -13.01 -20.81
C GLY A 130 0.60 -12.56 -20.34
N GLU A 131 0.68 -11.73 -19.30
CA GLU A 131 1.95 -11.31 -18.71
C GLU A 131 2.77 -12.53 -18.27
N LYS A 132 4.06 -12.53 -18.61
CA LYS A 132 4.98 -13.64 -18.28
C LYS A 132 5.80 -13.40 -17.03
N LYS A 133 5.73 -12.19 -16.49
CA LYS A 133 6.41 -11.75 -15.28
C LYS A 133 5.56 -10.72 -14.58
N THR A 134 5.67 -10.66 -13.26
CA THR A 134 4.98 -9.68 -12.42
C THR A 134 5.97 -9.09 -11.43
N ARG A 135 5.60 -7.96 -10.83
CA ARG A 135 6.41 -7.29 -9.82
C ARG A 135 5.52 -6.45 -8.92
N THR A 136 6.14 -5.89 -7.88
CA THR A 136 5.45 -5.09 -6.87
C THR A 136 5.79 -3.63 -6.99
N SER A 137 4.79 -2.76 -6.86
CA SER A 137 4.99 -1.32 -6.74
C SER A 137 4.92 -0.90 -5.28
N THR A 138 5.89 -0.11 -4.83
CA THR A 138 5.82 0.61 -3.55
C THR A 138 5.52 2.08 -3.81
N PHE A 139 4.49 2.61 -3.18
CA PHE A 139 3.93 3.91 -3.52
C PHE A 139 3.42 4.66 -2.28
N LEU A 140 3.35 5.99 -2.36
CA LEU A 140 2.69 6.82 -1.36
C LEU A 140 1.19 6.61 -1.43
N VAL A 141 0.52 6.51 -0.30
CA VAL A 141 -0.93 6.34 -0.25
C VAL A 141 -1.62 7.71 -0.36
N ASN A 142 -2.58 7.80 -1.27
CA ASN A 142 -3.50 8.94 -1.40
C ASN A 142 -4.95 8.48 -1.16
N SER A 143 -5.92 9.36 -1.43
CA SER A 143 -7.34 9.06 -1.21
C SER A 143 -7.95 8.07 -2.20
N GLY A 144 -7.23 7.72 -3.27
CA GLY A 144 -7.70 6.76 -4.27
C GLY A 144 -7.15 5.35 -4.04
N HIS A 145 -7.62 4.40 -4.85
CA HIS A 145 -7.33 2.98 -4.70
C HIS A 145 -6.10 2.57 -5.52
N ASP A 146 -4.96 2.39 -4.84
CA ASP A 146 -3.65 2.07 -5.44
C ASP A 146 -3.21 3.09 -6.51
N THR A 147 -3.59 4.35 -6.32
CA THR A 147 -3.39 5.45 -7.29
C THR A 147 -2.36 6.48 -6.84
N GLY A 148 -1.63 6.27 -5.75
CA GLY A 148 -0.69 7.27 -5.28
C GLY A 148 0.66 7.22 -5.96
N GLU A 149 1.51 8.20 -5.64
CA GLU A 149 2.80 8.42 -6.26
C GLU A 149 3.72 7.21 -6.11
N ILE A 150 4.20 6.65 -7.21
CA ILE A 150 5.05 5.46 -7.18
C ILE A 150 6.47 5.87 -6.80
N LEU A 151 7.02 5.24 -5.76
CA LEU A 151 8.40 5.47 -5.31
C LEU A 151 9.37 4.56 -6.04
N CYS A 152 9.05 3.26 -6.08
CA CYS A 152 9.87 2.26 -6.74
C CYS A 152 9.07 1.01 -7.12
N GLN A 153 9.71 0.20 -7.96
CA GLN A 153 9.25 -1.10 -8.45
C GLN A 153 10.23 -2.16 -7.96
N GLY A 154 9.71 -3.27 -7.45
CA GLY A 154 10.51 -4.44 -7.13
C GLY A 154 11.03 -5.16 -8.38
N PRO A 155 11.96 -6.10 -8.22
CA PRO A 155 12.48 -6.90 -9.33
C PRO A 155 11.37 -7.73 -9.98
N TRP A 156 11.58 -8.07 -11.25
CA TRP A 156 10.66 -8.93 -11.98
C TRP A 156 10.70 -10.37 -11.50
N VAL A 157 9.51 -10.96 -11.36
CA VAL A 157 9.35 -12.38 -10.98
C VAL A 157 8.68 -13.12 -12.14
N LYS A 158 9.44 -14.02 -12.77
CA LYS A 158 8.97 -14.80 -13.93
C LYS A 158 7.94 -15.84 -13.49
N TYR A 159 6.79 -15.87 -14.17
CA TYR A 159 5.79 -16.91 -13.93
C TYR A 159 6.25 -18.24 -14.53
N ARG A 160 6.29 -19.28 -13.69
CA ARG A 160 6.66 -20.66 -14.06
C ARG A 160 5.54 -21.67 -13.78
N GLY A 161 4.33 -21.18 -13.51
CA GLY A 161 3.18 -22.02 -13.20
C GLY A 161 2.50 -22.59 -14.44
N VAL A 162 1.45 -23.37 -14.20
CA VAL A 162 0.66 -24.03 -15.26
C VAL A 162 -0.13 -23.05 -16.12
N HIS A 163 -0.40 -23.46 -17.35
CA HIS A 163 -1.33 -22.83 -18.27
C HIS A 163 -2.51 -23.79 -18.56
N PRO A 164 -3.77 -23.31 -18.59
CA PRO A 164 -4.20 -21.92 -18.33
C PRO A 164 -3.99 -21.49 -16.87
N VAL A 165 -3.86 -20.18 -16.64
CA VAL A 165 -3.59 -19.62 -15.29
C VAL A 165 -4.79 -19.85 -14.38
N THR A 166 -4.55 -20.45 -13.22
CA THR A 166 -5.58 -20.70 -12.18
C THR A 166 -5.42 -19.74 -11.01
N LYS A 167 -6.46 -19.62 -10.16
CA LYS A 167 -6.36 -18.85 -8.90
C LYS A 167 -5.24 -19.39 -8.00
N LYS A 168 -5.11 -20.72 -7.91
CA LYS A 168 -4.09 -21.39 -7.10
C LYS A 168 -2.67 -21.13 -7.63
N SER A 169 -2.46 -21.24 -8.94
CA SER A 169 -1.14 -21.00 -9.53
C SER A 169 -0.73 -19.53 -9.43
N ALA A 170 -1.67 -18.58 -9.60
CA ALA A 170 -1.43 -17.17 -9.37
C ALA A 170 -1.11 -16.84 -7.90
N LEU A 171 -1.81 -17.47 -6.94
CA LEU A 171 -1.51 -17.31 -5.51
C LEU A 171 -0.12 -17.83 -5.16
N ASN A 172 0.26 -19.01 -5.67
CA ASN A 172 1.60 -19.55 -5.47
C ASN A 172 2.67 -18.61 -6.03
N HIS A 173 2.43 -18.05 -7.21
CA HIS A 173 3.31 -17.03 -7.82
C HIS A 173 3.39 -15.75 -6.98
N GLU A 174 2.26 -15.25 -6.47
CA GLU A 174 2.24 -14.09 -5.57
C GLU A 174 3.05 -14.35 -4.28
N MET A 175 3.04 -15.56 -3.74
CA MET A 175 3.85 -15.91 -2.57
C MET A 175 5.36 -15.89 -2.85
N ILE A 176 5.78 -16.22 -4.07
CA ILE A 176 7.16 -16.05 -4.52
C ILE A 176 7.46 -14.55 -4.69
N GLN A 177 6.55 -13.82 -5.35
CA GLN A 177 6.67 -12.38 -5.56
C GLN A 177 6.82 -11.59 -4.25
N LYS A 178 6.15 -12.01 -3.18
CA LYS A 178 6.33 -11.39 -1.85
C LYS A 178 7.78 -11.39 -1.38
N LYS A 179 8.51 -12.47 -1.62
CA LYS A 179 9.91 -12.62 -1.20
C LYS A 179 10.85 -11.92 -2.18
N GLU A 180 10.61 -12.10 -3.48
CA GLU A 180 11.55 -11.67 -4.53
C GLU A 180 11.30 -10.22 -5.00
N SER A 181 10.12 -9.65 -4.73
CA SER A 181 9.70 -8.33 -5.21
C SER A 181 9.21 -7.40 -4.09
N ASP A 182 8.23 -7.82 -3.28
CA ASP A 182 7.63 -6.95 -2.25
C ASP A 182 8.65 -6.56 -1.17
N TRP A 183 9.44 -7.53 -0.70
CA TRP A 183 10.44 -7.30 0.34
C TRP A 183 11.57 -6.38 -0.14
N PRO A 184 12.23 -6.63 -1.30
CA PRO A 184 13.23 -5.71 -1.82
C PRO A 184 12.70 -4.29 -2.07
N SER A 185 11.52 -4.15 -2.68
CA SER A 185 10.94 -2.83 -2.97
C SER A 185 10.63 -2.04 -1.70
N LEU A 186 10.03 -2.68 -0.69
CA LEU A 186 9.79 -2.02 0.59
C LEU A 186 11.08 -1.65 1.31
N LYS A 187 12.06 -2.57 1.35
CA LYS A 187 13.35 -2.29 1.99
C LYS A 187 14.03 -1.09 1.32
N PHE A 188 14.05 -1.04 -0.01
CA PHE A 188 14.58 0.08 -0.76
C PHE A 188 13.86 1.39 -0.43
N ALA A 189 12.52 1.40 -0.47
CA ALA A 189 11.73 2.59 -0.16
C ALA A 189 11.95 3.08 1.28
N LEU A 190 11.95 2.17 2.27
CA LEU A 190 12.16 2.51 3.67
C LEU A 190 13.55 3.12 3.91
N LEU A 191 14.60 2.52 3.34
CA LEU A 191 15.96 3.05 3.45
C LEU A 191 16.08 4.42 2.76
N GLY A 192 15.50 4.57 1.57
CA GLY A 192 15.50 5.85 0.86
C GLY A 192 14.74 6.94 1.61
N ILE A 193 13.60 6.63 2.22
CA ILE A 193 12.83 7.58 3.05
C ILE A 193 13.61 7.94 4.30
N ALA A 194 14.18 6.96 5.01
CA ALA A 194 14.95 7.18 6.23
C ALA A 194 16.18 8.08 5.99
N ARG A 195 16.79 7.99 4.81
CA ARG A 195 17.93 8.83 4.39
C ARG A 195 17.51 10.18 3.81
N GLY A 196 16.20 10.47 3.69
CA GLY A 196 15.70 11.70 3.08
C GLY A 196 15.92 11.79 1.57
N TYR A 197 16.14 10.65 0.89
CA TYR A 197 16.39 10.64 -0.56
C TYR A 197 15.13 10.86 -1.39
N PHE A 198 13.96 10.44 -0.88
CA PHE A 198 12.70 10.70 -1.56
C PHE A 198 12.13 12.07 -1.20
N SER A 199 11.71 12.82 -2.22
CA SER A 199 10.90 14.02 -2.05
C SER A 199 9.76 14.05 -3.07
N VAL A 200 8.73 14.85 -2.78
CA VAL A 200 7.53 14.96 -3.61
C VAL A 200 7.32 16.42 -3.96
N SER A 201 7.15 16.71 -5.25
CA SER A 201 6.94 18.06 -5.71
C SER A 201 5.62 18.65 -5.20
N ILE A 202 5.64 19.95 -4.91
CA ILE A 202 4.45 20.72 -4.53
C ILE A 202 3.58 21.03 -5.75
N ASN A 203 4.22 21.45 -6.86
CA ASN A 203 3.53 22.05 -8.01
C ASN A 203 3.47 21.11 -9.22
N ASN A 204 4.55 20.38 -9.50
CA ASN A 204 4.65 19.50 -10.66
C ASN A 204 3.92 18.16 -10.44
N LYS A 205 3.20 17.72 -11.47
CA LYS A 205 2.43 16.48 -11.49
C LYS A 205 2.76 15.65 -12.74
N TYR A 206 2.46 14.35 -12.67
CA TYR A 206 2.33 13.47 -13.81
C TYR A 206 0.94 13.63 -14.46
N PRO A 207 0.73 13.09 -15.68
CA PRO A 207 -0.54 13.21 -16.38
C PRO A 207 -1.77 12.66 -15.64
N ASP A 208 -1.59 11.70 -14.73
CA ASP A 208 -2.67 11.13 -13.91
C ASP A 208 -3.03 12.01 -12.69
N GLY A 209 -2.36 13.15 -12.54
CA GLY A 209 -2.55 14.08 -11.42
C GLY A 209 -1.72 13.78 -10.18
N CYS A 210 -1.01 12.64 -10.13
CA CYS A 210 -0.05 12.35 -9.06
C CYS A 210 1.08 13.38 -9.07
N LYS A 211 1.62 13.69 -7.89
CA LYS A 211 2.77 14.59 -7.80
C LYS A 211 4.03 13.94 -8.36
N LYS A 212 4.93 14.73 -8.96
CA LYS A 212 6.24 14.22 -9.36
C LYS A 212 7.06 13.82 -8.12
N VAL A 213 7.68 12.65 -8.18
CA VAL A 213 8.58 12.13 -7.13
C VAL A 213 10.02 12.37 -7.56
N PHE A 214 10.88 12.60 -6.59
CA PHE A 214 12.31 12.75 -6.78
C PHE A 214 13.03 11.73 -5.90
N PHE A 215 14.20 11.30 -6.37
CA PHE A 215 15.13 10.50 -5.58
C PHE A 215 16.52 11.11 -5.69
N LYS A 216 17.16 11.40 -4.55
CA LYS A 216 18.45 12.13 -4.49
C LYS A 216 18.40 13.42 -5.35
N ASN A 217 17.31 14.17 -5.22
CA ASN A 217 17.00 15.40 -5.98
C ASN A 217 16.82 15.24 -7.50
N MET A 218 16.83 14.02 -8.04
CA MET A 218 16.56 13.76 -9.45
C MET A 218 15.09 13.41 -9.68
N PRO A 219 14.39 14.01 -10.66
CA PRO A 219 13.01 13.68 -10.95
C PRO A 219 12.89 12.24 -11.44
N LEU A 220 11.96 11.49 -10.88
CA LEU A 220 11.69 10.11 -11.29
C LEU A 220 10.74 10.06 -12.49
N PRO A 221 10.83 9.02 -13.33
CA PRO A 221 9.76 8.67 -14.26
C PRO A 221 8.49 8.30 -13.50
N TYR A 222 7.34 8.24 -14.21
CA TYR A 222 6.05 7.86 -13.61
C TYR A 222 6.11 6.52 -12.85
N SER A 223 6.94 5.61 -13.33
CA SER A 223 7.14 4.28 -12.76
C SER A 223 7.86 4.27 -11.41
N GLY A 224 8.45 5.39 -10.97
CA GLY A 224 9.42 5.42 -9.89
C GLY A 224 10.74 4.72 -10.29
N ILE A 225 11.57 4.39 -9.30
CA ILE A 225 12.82 3.66 -9.52
C ILE A 225 12.55 2.19 -9.83
N ASP A 226 13.14 1.67 -10.90
CA ASP A 226 13.23 0.22 -11.13
C ASP A 226 14.45 -0.32 -10.38
N ILE A 227 14.24 -1.01 -9.25
CA ILE A 227 15.36 -1.40 -8.38
C ILE A 227 16.27 -2.46 -9.00
N GLU A 228 15.79 -3.19 -10.02
CA GLU A 228 16.63 -4.18 -10.74
C GLU A 228 17.67 -3.50 -11.62
N LYS A 229 17.43 -2.24 -12.02
CA LYS A 229 18.34 -1.43 -12.84
C LYS A 229 19.10 -0.38 -12.04
N TYR A 230 18.77 -0.24 -10.76
CA TYR A 230 19.41 0.73 -9.90
C TYR A 230 20.67 0.13 -9.29
N HIS A 231 21.81 0.54 -9.82
CA HIS A 231 23.13 0.23 -9.24
C HIS A 231 23.62 1.51 -8.54
N GLU A 232 23.99 1.40 -7.25
CA GLU A 232 24.61 2.50 -6.49
C GLU A 232 26.06 2.73 -6.93
#